data_AF-A0A7K2YZY1-F1
#
_entry.id   AF-A0A7K2YZY1-F1
#
_cell.length_a   1.000
_cell.length_b   1.000
_cell.length_c   1.000
_cell.angle_alpha   90.00
_cell.angle_beta   90.00
_cell.angle_gamma   90.00
#
_symmetry.space_group_name_H-M   'P 1'
#
loop_
_entity.id
_entity.type
_entity.pdbx_description
1 polymer ?
#
loop_
_entity_poly.entity_id
_entity_poly.type
_entity_poly.pdbx_seq_one_letter_code
_entity_poly.pdbx_strand_id
1 'polypeptide(L)' 'MAATPAESRDHLCDLRSALEHAVRLLSYSAGREAATDPTQSARLLAAVDDMKDVLARTAP' A
#
# COMPACT_ATOMS: atom_id res chain seq x y z
N MET A 1 -10.59 26.27 -7.83
CA MET A 1 -11.42 25.37 -8.66
C MET A 1 -11.42 24.01 -7.99
N ALA A 2 -12.58 23.40 -7.78
CA ALA A 2 -12.66 22.01 -7.32
C ALA A 2 -12.32 21.06 -8.49
N ALA A 3 -11.64 19.96 -8.22
CA ALA A 3 -11.32 18.95 -9.23
C ALA A 3 -12.60 18.37 -9.83
N THR A 4 -12.58 18.11 -11.14
CA THR A 4 -13.69 17.45 -11.81
C THR A 4 -13.82 16.00 -11.33
N PRO A 5 -15.00 15.37 -11.48
CA PRO A 5 -15.19 13.97 -11.15
C PRO A 5 -14.29 13.01 -11.96
N ALA A 6 -13.84 13.43 -13.15
CA ALA A 6 -12.90 12.66 -13.97
C ALA A 6 -11.48 12.72 -13.38
N GLU A 7 -10.96 13.92 -13.09
CA GLU A 7 -9.64 14.11 -12.45
C GLU A 7 -9.57 13.41 -11.09
N SER A 8 -10.66 13.45 -10.31
CA SER A 8 -10.72 12.78 -9.01
C SER A 8 -10.60 11.25 -9.14
N ARG A 9 -11.14 10.64 -10.21
CA ARG A 9 -11.01 9.20 -10.48
C ARG A 9 -9.61 8.84 -10.96
N ASP A 10 -9.01 9.66 -11.81
CA ASP A 10 -7.64 9.43 -12.30
C ASP A 10 -6.64 9.48 -11.14
N HIS A 11 -6.77 10.47 -10.23
CA HIS A 11 -5.94 10.54 -9.02
C HIS A 11 -6.12 9.34 -8.09
N LEU A 12 -7.33 8.79 -7.98
CA LEU A 12 -7.57 7.55 -7.22
C LEU A 12 -6.91 6.34 -7.87
N CYS A 13 -6.93 6.24 -9.20
CA CYS A 13 -6.22 5.18 -9.93
C CYS A 13 -4.70 5.26 -9.75
N ASP A 14 -4.13 6.45 -9.81
CA ASP A 14 -2.69 6.67 -9.58
C ASP A 14 -2.31 6.32 -8.13
N LEU A 15 -3.09 6.78 -7.15
CA LEU A 15 -2.88 6.46 -5.74
C LEU A 15 -2.96 4.96 -5.49
N ARG A 16 -3.95 4.28 -6.09
CA ARG A 16 -4.11 2.83 -5.97
C ARG A 16 -2.91 2.09 -6.54
N SER A 17 -2.43 2.50 -7.71
CA SER A 17 -1.25 1.91 -8.36
C SER A 17 0.01 2.10 -7.52
N ALA A 18 0.20 3.28 -6.94
CA ALA A 18 1.33 3.58 -6.06
C ALA A 18 1.31 2.74 -4.77
N LEU A 19 0.13 2.60 -4.14
CA LEU A 19 -0.06 1.76 -2.96
C LEU A 19 0.18 0.27 -3.24
N GLU A 20 -0.35 -0.25 -4.36
CA GLU A 20 -0.10 -1.64 -4.80
C GLU A 20 1.40 -1.90 -5.04
N HIS A 21 2.14 -0.91 -5.54
CA HIS A 21 3.60 -1.01 -5.68
C HIS A 21 4.31 -1.01 -4.32
N ALA A 22 3.93 -0.10 -3.41
CA ALA A 22 4.50 -0.01 -2.07
C ALA A 22 4.28 -1.31 -1.26
N VAL A 23 3.08 -1.89 -1.32
CA VAL A 23 2.75 -3.17 -0.67
C VAL A 23 3.70 -4.28 -1.11
N ARG A 24 4.00 -4.37 -2.42
CA ARG A 24 4.92 -5.40 -2.94
C ARG A 24 6.34 -5.22 -2.43
N LEU A 25 6.86 -3.99 -2.43
CA LEU A 25 8.22 -3.70 -1.95
C LEU A 25 8.36 -3.95 -0.45
N LEU A 26 7.38 -3.53 0.35
CA LEU A 26 7.38 -3.73 1.80
C LEU A 26 7.24 -5.20 2.16
N SER A 27 6.39 -5.96 1.46
CA SER A 27 6.27 -7.41 1.67
C SER A 27 7.57 -8.14 1.37
N TYR A 28 8.25 -7.77 0.28
CA TYR A 28 9.57 -8.31 -0.07
C TYR A 28 10.61 -7.98 1.02
N SER A 29 10.66 -6.73 1.48
CA SER A 29 11.56 -6.31 2.55
C SER A 29 11.28 -7.06 3.85
N ALA A 30 10.01 -7.21 4.23
CA ALA A 30 9.62 -7.96 5.42
C ALA A 30 10.09 -9.43 5.36
N GLY A 31 9.98 -10.07 4.19
CA GLY A 31 10.48 -11.42 3.96
C GLY A 31 12.00 -11.53 4.11
N ARG A 32 12.76 -10.49 3.73
CA ARG A 32 14.22 -10.44 3.92
C ARG A 32 14.60 -10.27 5.39
N GLU A 33 13.88 -9.41 6.11
CA GLU A 33 14.14 -9.14 7.52
C GLU A 33 13.71 -10.28 8.44
N ALA A 34 12.77 -11.14 8.02
CA ALA A 34 12.17 -12.20 8.86
C ALA A 34 13.18 -13.10 9.58
N ALA A 35 14.31 -13.43 8.96
CA ALA A 35 15.34 -14.28 9.56
C ALA A 35 16.30 -13.54 10.51
N THR A 36 16.47 -12.21 10.32
CA THR A 36 17.49 -11.42 11.01
C THR A 36 16.87 -10.56 12.12
N ASP A 37 15.71 -9.96 11.84
CA ASP A 37 14.91 -9.18 12.76
C ASP A 37 13.41 -9.50 12.56
N PRO A 38 12.89 -10.54 13.25
CA PRO A 38 11.49 -10.92 13.13
C PRO A 38 10.53 -9.83 13.67
N THR A 39 11.00 -8.95 14.57
CA THR A 39 10.17 -7.85 15.09
C THR A 39 9.98 -6.79 14.03
N GLN A 40 11.06 -6.41 13.33
CA GLN A 40 10.99 -5.47 12.23
C GLN A 40 10.19 -6.04 11.05
N SER A 41 10.36 -7.33 10.74
CA SER A 41 9.53 -8.03 9.75
C SER A 41 8.03 -7.94 10.09
N ALA A 42 7.65 -8.21 11.34
CA ALA A 42 6.26 -8.11 11.78
C ALA A 42 5.70 -6.68 11.64
N ARG A 43 6.49 -5.65 11.95
CA ARG A 43 6.08 -4.24 11.76
C ARG A 43 5.86 -3.89 10.30
N LEU A 44 6.72 -4.38 9.41
CA LEU A 44 6.57 -4.17 7.96
C LEU A 44 5.32 -4.87 7.42
N LEU A 45 5.02 -6.08 7.90
CA LEU A 45 3.80 -6.80 7.53
C LEU A 45 2.54 -6.11 8.05
N ALA A 46 2.55 -5.60 9.29
CA ALA A 46 1.44 -4.81 9.82
C ALA A 46 1.16 -3.56 8.96
N ALA A 47 2.21 -2.84 8.56
CA ALA A 47 2.08 -1.68 7.67
C ALA A 47 1.54 -2.08 6.28
N VAL A 48 1.91 -3.26 5.76
CA VAL A 48 1.34 -3.80 4.52
C VAL A 48 -0.15 -4.06 4.67
N ASP A 49 -0.59 -4.62 5.79
CA ASP A 49 -2.00 -4.92 6.02
C ASP A 49 -2.84 -3.63 6.14
N ASP A 50 -2.33 -2.61 6.84
CA ASP A 50 -2.96 -1.28 6.86
C ASP A 50 -3.12 -0.69 5.45
N MET A 51 -2.11 -0.83 4.59
CA MET A 51 -2.16 -0.36 3.19
C MET A 51 -3.17 -1.16 2.35
N LYS A 52 -3.28 -2.47 2.57
CA LYS A 52 -4.30 -3.31 1.91
C LYS A 52 -5.72 -2.91 2.33
N ASP A 53 -5.94 -2.55 3.59
CA ASP A 53 -7.23 -2.07 4.06
C ASP A 53 -7.62 -0.73 3.44
N VAL A 54 -6.65 0.16 3.22
CA VAL A 54 -6.87 1.39 2.43
C VAL A 54 -7.23 1.03 0.99
N LEU A 55 -6.45 0.16 0.35
CA LEU A 55 -6.70 -0.29 -1.03
C LEU A 55 -8.10 -0.88 -1.20
N ALA A 56 -8.52 -1.75 -0.28
CA ALA A 56 -9.83 -2.40 -0.30
C ALA A 56 -10.98 -1.38 -0.20
N ARG A 57 -10.82 -0.31 0.57
CA ARG A 57 -11.81 0.78 0.66
C ARG A 57 -11.84 1.69 -0.57
N THR A 58 -10.77 1.69 -1.36
CA THR A 58 -10.67 2.44 -2.63
C THR A 58 -11.04 1.61 -3.85
N ALA A 59 -11.49 0.36 -3.66
CA ALA A 59 -12.01 -0.47 -4.74
C ALA A 59 -13.29 0.15 -5.33
N PRO A 60 -13.47 0.10 -6.67
CA PRO A 60 -14.64 0.66 -7.34
C PRO A 60 -15.95 -0.06 -7.01
#